data_AF-A0A9D4ICV7-F1
#
_entry.id   AF-A0A9D4ICV7-F1
#
_cell.length_a   1.000
_cell.length_b   1.000
_cell.length_c   1.000
_cell.angle_alpha   90.00
_cell.angle_beta   90.00
_cell.angle_gamma   90.00
#
_symmetry.space_group_name_H-M   'P 1'
#
loop_
_entity.id
_entity.type
_entity.pdbx_description
1 polymer ?
#
loop_
_entity_poly.entity_id
_entity_poly.type
_entity_poly.pdbx_seq_one_letter_code
_entity_poly.pdbx_strand_id
1 'polypeptide(L)'
;MFIRKVAEKRYHKIKIVLEPEASSMFLRDNPFHFTERMHIEPFRPGQCHILVDIGAGTSDKVTEDGNLIEILSAGIHEGGEQINKSFFNALEELFFAEVFNEFKKDNMRLHMLEKDFEEIKHKFKPIDGIPNVLQLDDKLLKLLRIQEANNLKCF
;
A
#
# COMPACT_ATOMS: atom_id res chain seq x y z
N MET A 1 1.55 11.27 -15.60
CA MET A 1 1.68 12.30 -16.67
C MET A 1 0.37 12.64 -17.41
N PHE A 2 -0.55 11.69 -17.67
CA PHE A 2 -1.81 11.97 -18.40
C PHE A 2 -2.77 12.93 -17.67
N ILE A 3 -3.01 12.71 -16.37
CA ILE A 3 -3.94 13.52 -15.55
C ILE A 3 -3.50 15.00 -15.49
N ARG A 4 -2.19 15.24 -15.38
CA ARG A 4 -1.62 16.59 -15.37
C ARG A 4 -1.97 17.39 -16.63
N LYS A 5 -1.76 16.79 -17.80
CA LYS A 5 -2.11 17.40 -19.09
C LYS A 5 -3.61 17.64 -19.26
N VAL A 6 -4.46 16.79 -18.69
CA VAL A 6 -5.92 16.94 -18.75
C VAL A 6 -6.40 18.09 -17.87
N ALA A 7 -5.88 18.22 -16.65
CA ALA A 7 -6.29 19.28 -15.74
C ALA A 7 -5.76 20.67 -16.15
N GLU A 8 -4.51 20.75 -16.63
CA GLU A 8 -3.91 22.00 -17.13
C GLU A 8 -4.70 22.58 -18.33
N LYS A 9 -5.32 21.72 -19.14
CA LYS A 9 -6.22 22.15 -20.24
C LYS A 9 -7.57 22.71 -19.76
N ARG A 10 -8.07 22.23 -18.62
CA ARG A 10 -9.44 22.52 -18.14
C ARG A 10 -9.49 23.61 -17.07
N TYR A 11 -8.37 23.83 -16.37
CA TYR A 11 -8.29 24.79 -15.26
C TYR A 11 -7.02 25.63 -15.35
N HIS A 12 -7.15 26.84 -15.91
CA HIS A 12 -6.02 27.76 -16.14
C HIS A 12 -5.39 28.35 -14.86
N LYS A 13 -5.97 28.08 -13.68
CA LYS A 13 -5.53 28.59 -12.38
C LYS A 13 -5.14 27.49 -11.38
N ILE A 14 -5.07 26.22 -11.80
CA ILE A 14 -4.72 25.10 -10.91
C ILE A 14 -3.37 24.53 -11.33
N LYS A 15 -2.46 24.39 -10.38
CA LYS A 15 -1.20 23.66 -10.56
C LYS A 15 -1.35 22.26 -9.96
N ILE A 16 -1.07 21.23 -10.77
CA ILE A 16 -0.90 19.87 -10.26
C ILE A 16 0.56 19.70 -9.87
N VAL A 17 0.75 19.28 -8.63
CA VAL A 17 2.04 18.90 -8.04
C VAL A 17 2.05 17.39 -7.80
N LEU A 18 3.23 16.81 -7.69
CA LEU A 18 3.39 15.41 -7.26
C LEU A 18 2.99 15.27 -5.78
N GLU A 19 2.58 14.08 -5.35
CA GLU A 19 2.28 13.79 -3.93
C GLU A 19 3.43 14.15 -2.98
N PRO A 20 4.70 13.80 -3.29
CA PRO A 20 5.80 14.17 -2.42
C PRO A 20 6.14 15.67 -2.50
N GLU A 21 5.88 16.35 -3.63
CA GLU A 21 5.98 17.82 -3.75
C GLU A 21 4.94 18.51 -2.85
N ALA A 22 3.70 18.04 -2.87
CA ALA A 22 2.62 18.55 -2.03
C ALA A 22 2.94 18.37 -0.53
N SER A 23 3.44 17.18 -0.17
CA SER A 23 3.85 16.86 1.20
C SER A 23 5.01 17.74 1.67
N SER A 24 5.98 18.00 0.79
CA SER A 24 7.11 18.88 1.08
C SER A 24 6.68 20.35 1.24
N MET A 25 5.69 20.82 0.47
CA MET A 25 5.08 22.14 0.67
C MET A 25 4.38 22.24 2.03
N PHE A 26 3.66 21.19 2.46
CA PHE A 26 3.04 21.15 3.78
C PHE A 26 4.08 21.25 4.90
N LEU A 27 5.23 20.56 4.77
CA LEU A 27 6.34 20.63 5.73
C LEU A 27 7.02 22.01 5.76
N ARG A 28 7.13 22.68 4.60
CA ARG A 28 7.66 24.05 4.56
C ARG A 28 6.75 25.03 5.29
N ASP A 29 5.44 24.91 5.10
CA ASP A 29 4.46 25.83 5.67
C ASP A 29 4.11 25.46 7.13
N ASN A 30 4.43 24.23 7.57
CA ASN A 30 4.36 23.77 8.97
C ASN A 30 5.76 23.34 9.42
N PRO A 31 6.60 24.28 9.90
CA PRO A 31 8.02 24.04 10.07
C PRO A 31 8.36 23.07 11.21
N PHE A 32 7.39 22.45 11.86
CA PHE A 32 7.58 21.75 13.10
C PHE A 32 7.80 20.26 12.88
N HIS A 33 8.93 19.72 13.33
CA HIS A 33 9.17 18.29 13.37
C HIS A 33 9.31 17.78 14.81
N PHE A 34 8.93 16.53 15.03
CA PHE A 34 9.19 15.84 16.28
C PHE A 34 10.62 15.31 16.27
N THR A 35 11.41 15.70 17.27
CA THR A 35 12.72 15.08 17.52
C THR A 35 12.56 13.72 18.17
N GLU A 36 13.64 12.95 18.26
CA GLU A 36 13.69 11.65 18.98
C GLU A 36 13.20 11.74 20.44
N ARG A 37 13.19 12.95 21.01
CA ARG A 37 12.72 13.23 22.37
C ARG A 37 11.29 13.78 22.43
N MET A 38 10.53 13.69 21.33
CA MET A 38 9.19 14.27 21.16
C MET A 38 9.12 15.79 21.34
N HIS A 39 10.25 16.50 21.19
CA HIS A 39 10.22 17.96 21.15
C HIS A 39 9.85 18.44 19.75
N ILE A 40 9.10 19.53 19.70
CA ILE A 40 8.69 20.17 18.47
C ILE A 40 9.73 21.25 18.12
N GLU A 41 10.47 21.06 17.03
CA GLU A 41 11.50 22.01 16.57
C GLU A 41 11.19 22.57 15.17
N PRO A 42 11.49 23.87 14.91
CA PRO A 42 11.34 24.46 13.59
C PRO A 42 12.41 23.95 12.61
N PHE A 43 12.03 23.72 11.35
CA PHE A 43 12.93 23.42 10.24
C PHE A 43 13.83 24.62 9.98
N ARG A 44 15.13 24.35 9.88
CA ARG A 44 16.13 25.38 9.62
C ARG A 44 16.43 25.45 8.12
N PRO A 45 16.62 26.65 7.54
CA PRO A 45 17.15 26.77 6.18
C PRO A 45 18.45 25.97 6.02
N GLY A 46 18.59 25.27 4.89
CA GLY A 46 19.72 24.37 4.63
C GLY A 46 19.57 22.93 5.16
N GLN A 47 18.51 22.64 5.91
CA GLN A 47 18.27 21.29 6.42
C GLN A 47 17.73 20.37 5.32
N CYS A 48 18.35 19.19 5.16
CA CYS A 48 17.91 18.16 4.23
C CYS A 48 16.88 17.24 4.90
N HIS A 49 15.81 16.93 4.19
CA HIS A 49 14.80 15.97 4.61
C HIS A 49 14.65 14.91 3.53
N ILE A 50 14.40 13.68 3.96
CA ILE A 50 13.97 12.60 3.09
C ILE A 50 12.48 12.46 3.33
N LEU A 51 11.68 12.77 2.32
CA LEU A 51 10.28 12.42 2.34
C LEU A 51 10.15 10.97 1.86
N VAL A 52 9.64 10.11 2.74
CA VAL A 52 9.37 8.71 2.44
C VAL A 52 7.86 8.55 2.30
N ASP A 53 7.36 8.65 1.08
CA ASP A 53 5.97 8.37 0.75
C ASP A 53 5.86 6.90 0.32
N ILE A 54 5.55 6.03 1.28
CA ILE A 54 5.26 4.61 1.04
C ILE A 54 3.78 4.46 0.67
N GLY A 55 3.36 5.22 -0.34
CA GLY A 55 2.27 4.87 -1.24
C GLY A 55 2.81 3.96 -2.35
N ALA A 56 2.34 4.13 -3.59
CA ALA A 56 2.86 3.40 -4.75
C ALA A 56 4.28 3.84 -5.22
N GLY A 57 5.09 4.46 -4.35
CA GLY A 57 6.55 4.61 -4.43
C GLY A 57 7.11 5.92 -5.01
N THR A 58 7.48 6.92 -4.17
CA THR A 58 8.35 8.07 -4.57
C THR A 58 9.08 8.73 -3.36
N SER A 59 10.22 9.42 -3.58
CA SER A 59 11.00 10.17 -2.55
C SER A 59 11.58 11.52 -3.03
N ASP A 60 11.52 12.58 -2.22
CA ASP A 60 11.91 13.98 -2.58
C ASP A 60 12.90 14.66 -1.58
N LYS A 61 13.58 15.76 -1.99
CA LYS A 61 14.43 16.65 -1.16
C LYS A 61 14.08 18.14 -1.28
N VAL A 62 14.30 18.88 -0.19
CA VAL A 62 14.29 20.36 -0.17
C VAL A 62 15.73 20.92 -0.23
N THR A 63 15.96 21.96 -1.03
CA THR A 63 17.23 22.68 -1.16
C THR A 63 17.34 23.87 -0.21
N GLU A 64 18.57 24.37 -0.04
CA GLU A 64 18.89 25.48 0.89
C GLU A 64 18.14 26.79 0.55
N ASP A 65 17.79 27.00 -0.72
CA ASP A 65 17.02 28.17 -1.20
C ASP A 65 15.50 28.02 -1.02
N GLY A 66 15.04 26.95 -0.37
CA GLY A 66 13.62 26.62 -0.21
C GLY A 66 12.95 26.04 -1.47
N ASN A 67 13.73 25.76 -2.51
CA ASN A 67 13.26 25.06 -3.71
C ASN A 67 13.23 23.53 -3.47
N LEU A 68 12.26 22.83 -4.05
CA LEU A 68 12.20 21.36 -4.00
C LEU A 68 12.94 20.77 -5.19
N ILE A 69 13.80 19.77 -4.94
CA ILE A 69 14.49 18.99 -5.96
C ILE A 69 14.33 17.50 -5.65
N GLU A 70 13.73 16.76 -6.58
CA GLU A 70 13.71 15.29 -6.56
C GLU A 70 15.16 14.78 -6.72
N ILE A 71 15.72 14.09 -5.71
CA ILE A 71 17.08 13.51 -5.83
C ILE A 71 17.03 12.10 -6.41
N LEU A 72 15.99 11.33 -6.07
CA LEU A 72 15.91 9.91 -6.37
C LEU A 72 14.44 9.51 -6.55
N SER A 73 14.08 9.17 -7.80
CA SER A 73 12.87 8.41 -8.05
C SER A 73 13.10 6.98 -7.58
N ALA A 74 12.79 6.69 -6.32
CA ALA A 74 12.76 5.33 -5.82
C ALA A 74 11.53 4.64 -6.44
N GLY A 75 11.71 4.10 -7.65
CA GLY A 75 10.69 3.36 -8.41
C GLY A 75 10.36 2.00 -7.81
N ILE A 76 10.24 1.92 -6.49
CA ILE A 76 9.91 0.70 -5.78
C ILE A 76 8.39 0.57 -5.86
N HIS A 77 7.90 -0.27 -6.77
CA HIS A 77 6.48 -0.66 -6.86
C HIS A 77 6.04 -1.57 -5.68
N GLU A 78 6.58 -1.33 -4.48
CA GLU A 78 6.38 -2.11 -3.26
C GLU A 78 5.34 -1.43 -2.34
N GLY A 79 4.23 -0.97 -2.93
CA GLY A 79 3.11 -0.40 -2.18
C GLY A 79 2.22 -1.48 -1.54
N GLY A 80 1.17 -1.05 -0.83
CA GLY A 80 0.21 -1.95 -0.18
C GLY A 80 -0.47 -2.97 -1.11
N GLU A 81 -0.50 -2.72 -2.42
CA GLU A 81 -0.99 -3.64 -3.44
C GLU A 81 -0.07 -4.85 -3.64
N GLN A 82 1.25 -4.69 -3.49
CA GLN A 82 2.17 -5.83 -3.59
C GLN A 82 1.98 -6.80 -2.42
N ILE A 83 1.64 -6.27 -1.23
CA ILE A 83 1.29 -7.08 -0.05
C ILE A 83 0.02 -7.89 -0.35
N ASN A 84 -1.00 -7.28 -0.96
CA ASN A 84 -2.22 -7.96 -1.38
C ASN A 84 -1.92 -9.11 -2.35
N LYS A 85 -1.14 -8.84 -3.39
CA LYS A 85 -0.76 -9.87 -4.38
C LYS A 85 -0.03 -11.03 -3.73
N SER A 86 0.95 -10.76 -2.87
CA SER A 86 1.68 -11.80 -2.15
C SER A 86 0.75 -12.65 -1.28
N PHE A 87 -0.22 -12.03 -0.60
CA PHE A 87 -1.21 -12.75 0.19
C PHE A 87 -2.09 -13.66 -0.68
N PHE A 88 -2.62 -13.15 -1.79
CA PHE A 88 -3.47 -13.94 -2.69
C PHE A 88 -2.72 -15.06 -3.40
N ASN A 89 -1.45 -14.86 -3.74
CA ASN A 89 -0.59 -15.92 -4.26
C ASN A 89 -0.38 -17.02 -3.20
N ALA A 90 -0.16 -16.66 -1.94
CA ALA A 90 -0.01 -17.62 -0.85
C ALA A 90 -1.30 -18.44 -0.63
N LEU A 91 -2.49 -17.85 -0.79
CA LEU A 91 -3.75 -18.59 -0.75
C LEU A 91 -3.87 -19.56 -1.93
N GLU A 92 -3.44 -19.16 -3.12
CA GLU A 92 -3.43 -20.02 -4.30
C GLU A 92 -2.52 -21.25 -4.13
N GLU A 93 -1.35 -21.04 -3.52
CA GLU A 93 -0.43 -22.13 -3.16
C GLU A 93 -1.00 -23.03 -2.06
N LEU A 94 -1.60 -22.44 -1.02
CA LEU A 94 -2.13 -23.19 0.13
C LEU A 94 -3.35 -24.05 -0.21
N PHE A 95 -4.24 -23.55 -1.06
CA PHE A 95 -5.51 -24.22 -1.40
C PHE A 95 -5.46 -24.98 -2.72
N PHE A 96 -4.34 -24.97 -3.44
CA PHE A 96 -4.22 -25.36 -4.84
C PHE A 96 -4.90 -24.36 -5.79
N ALA A 97 -4.25 -24.14 -6.94
CA ALA A 97 -4.70 -23.16 -7.93
C ALA A 97 -6.12 -23.46 -8.43
N GLU A 98 -6.47 -24.72 -8.62
CA GLU A 98 -7.79 -25.14 -9.13
C GLU A 98 -8.91 -24.77 -8.15
N VAL A 99 -8.73 -25.04 -6.86
CA VAL A 99 -9.69 -24.72 -5.80
C VAL A 99 -9.83 -23.22 -5.65
N PHE A 100 -8.70 -22.51 -5.64
CA PHE A 100 -8.73 -21.06 -5.43
C PHE A 100 -9.34 -20.34 -6.64
N ASN A 101 -9.04 -20.78 -7.86
CA ASN A 101 -9.66 -20.24 -9.07
C ASN A 101 -11.17 -20.55 -9.15
N GLU A 102 -11.62 -21.69 -8.61
CA GLU A 102 -13.06 -21.95 -8.45
C GLU A 102 -13.71 -21.01 -7.43
N PHE A 103 -13.02 -20.71 -6.33
CA PHE A 103 -13.50 -19.73 -5.36
C PHE A 103 -13.61 -18.32 -5.96
N LYS A 104 -12.61 -17.88 -6.74
CA LYS A 104 -12.57 -16.56 -7.41
C LYS A 104 -13.76 -16.31 -8.35
N LYS A 105 -14.45 -17.35 -8.83
CA LYS A 105 -15.67 -17.20 -9.67
C LYS A 105 -16.83 -16.53 -8.91
N ASP A 106 -16.79 -16.52 -7.59
CA ASP A 106 -17.77 -15.86 -6.74
C ASP A 106 -17.25 -14.47 -6.33
N ASN A 107 -17.49 -13.51 -7.20
CA ASN A 107 -17.00 -12.14 -7.07
C ASN A 107 -17.38 -11.50 -5.73
N MET A 108 -18.54 -11.84 -5.16
CA MET A 108 -18.98 -11.27 -3.88
C MET A 108 -18.11 -11.81 -2.72
N ARG A 109 -17.85 -13.11 -2.68
CA ARG A 109 -17.00 -13.71 -1.65
C ARG A 109 -15.54 -13.31 -1.80
N LEU A 110 -15.04 -13.23 -3.03
CA LEU A 110 -13.70 -12.74 -3.29
C LEU A 110 -13.55 -11.30 -2.77
N HIS A 111 -14.53 -10.44 -3.07
CA HIS A 111 -14.51 -9.06 -2.59
C HIS A 111 -14.58 -8.95 -1.06
N MET A 112 -15.36 -9.81 -0.38
CA MET A 112 -15.38 -9.86 1.08
C MET A 112 -14.02 -10.27 1.65
N LEU A 113 -13.36 -11.29 1.07
CA LEU A 113 -12.03 -11.72 1.48
C LEU A 113 -10.96 -10.64 1.27
N GLU A 114 -11.00 -9.92 0.15
CA GLU A 114 -10.14 -8.75 -0.10
C GLU A 114 -10.32 -7.67 0.97
N LYS A 115 -11.58 -7.35 1.30
CA LYS A 115 -11.90 -6.36 2.31
C LYS A 115 -11.44 -6.79 3.70
N ASP A 116 -11.70 -8.03 4.10
CA ASP A 116 -11.31 -8.57 5.41
C ASP A 116 -9.77 -8.56 5.55
N PHE A 117 -9.06 -8.91 4.48
CA PHE A 117 -7.60 -8.82 4.45
C PHE A 117 -7.11 -7.38 4.61
N GLU A 118 -7.69 -6.41 3.90
CA GLU A 118 -7.36 -4.98 4.04
C GLU A 118 -7.58 -4.46 5.47
N GLU A 119 -8.69 -4.84 6.10
CA GLU A 119 -8.98 -4.46 7.48
C GLU A 119 -7.96 -5.03 8.48
N ILE A 120 -7.51 -6.26 8.26
CA ILE A 120 -6.49 -6.89 9.09
C ILE A 120 -5.11 -6.29 8.85
N LYS A 121 -4.76 -6.01 7.59
CA LYS A 121 -3.50 -5.36 7.20
C LYS A 121 -3.35 -4.01 7.90
N HIS A 122 -4.41 -3.21 7.96
CA HIS A 122 -4.39 -1.93 8.69
C HIS A 122 -4.27 -2.06 10.21
N LYS A 123 -4.74 -3.16 10.79
CA LYS A 123 -4.63 -3.43 12.24
C LYS A 123 -3.33 -4.11 12.63
N PHE A 124 -2.52 -4.52 11.66
CA PHE A 124 -1.26 -5.23 11.91
C PHE A 124 -0.26 -4.35 12.63
N LYS A 125 0.12 -4.78 13.83
CA LYS A 125 1.15 -4.14 14.66
C LYS A 125 2.34 -5.09 14.78
N PRO A 126 3.43 -4.86 14.03
CA PRO A 126 4.57 -5.78 14.00
C PRO A 126 5.30 -5.91 15.35
N ILE A 127 5.06 -4.98 16.29
CA ILE A 127 5.80 -4.87 17.55
C ILE A 127 5.24 -5.79 18.65
N ASP A 128 3.96 -6.16 18.57
CA ASP A 128 3.27 -6.83 19.68
C ASP A 128 3.43 -8.37 19.64
N GLY A 129 3.98 -8.94 18.57
CA GLY A 129 4.16 -10.39 18.40
C GLY A 129 2.85 -11.20 18.36
N ILE A 130 1.69 -10.54 18.43
CA ILE A 130 0.38 -11.16 18.37
C ILE A 130 0.03 -11.39 16.90
N PRO A 131 -0.17 -12.65 16.47
CA PRO A 131 -0.60 -12.92 15.11
C PRO A 131 -2.02 -12.41 14.89
N ASN A 132 -2.23 -11.68 13.79
CA ASN A 132 -3.57 -11.40 13.32
C ASN A 132 -4.19 -12.66 12.73
N VAL A 133 -5.43 -12.97 13.12
CA VAL A 133 -6.16 -14.13 12.60
C VAL A 133 -7.15 -13.65 11.54
N LEU A 134 -6.96 -14.09 10.30
CA LEU A 134 -7.95 -13.98 9.24
C LEU A 134 -8.79 -15.26 9.21
N GLN A 135 -10.10 -15.12 9.40
CA GLN A 135 -11.01 -16.25 9.18
C GLN A 135 -11.21 -16.45 7.69
N LEU A 136 -10.97 -17.67 7.22
CA LEU A 136 -11.17 -18.02 5.81
C LEU A 136 -12.63 -18.38 5.55
N ASP A 137 -13.11 -18.05 4.36
CA ASP A 137 -14.49 -18.29 3.94
C ASP A 137 -14.81 -19.81 3.89
N ASP A 138 -15.94 -20.20 4.46
CA ASP A 138 -16.39 -21.61 4.53
C ASP A 138 -16.47 -22.31 3.17
N LYS A 139 -16.72 -21.57 2.08
CA LYS A 139 -16.75 -22.12 0.72
C LYS A 139 -15.37 -22.60 0.30
N LEU A 140 -14.32 -21.87 0.64
CA LEU A 140 -12.94 -22.23 0.38
C LEU A 140 -12.62 -23.59 1.03
N LEU A 141 -13.00 -23.75 2.31
CA LEU A 141 -12.83 -24.99 3.06
C LEU A 141 -13.65 -26.14 2.47
N LYS A 142 -14.87 -25.88 2.00
CA LYS A 142 -15.70 -26.90 1.33
C LYS A 142 -15.10 -27.36 0.01
N LEU A 143 -14.60 -26.42 -0.80
CA LEU A 143 -13.97 -26.74 -2.09
C LEU A 143 -12.70 -27.57 -1.89
N LEU A 144 -11.88 -27.24 -0.90
CA LEU A 144 -10.70 -28.03 -0.52
C LEU A 144 -11.09 -29.48 -0.16
N ARG A 145 -12.08 -29.66 0.70
CA ARG A 145 -12.58 -30.99 1.10
C ARG A 145 -13.10 -31.81 -0.08
N ILE A 146 -13.77 -31.16 -1.04
CA ILE A 146 -14.25 -31.82 -2.27
C ILE A 146 -13.06 -32.30 -3.10
N GLN A 147 -12.04 -31.44 -3.27
CA GLN A 147 -10.84 -31.79 -4.02
C GLN A 147 -10.07 -32.95 -3.38
N GLU A 148 -9.87 -32.92 -2.06
CA GLU A 148 -9.25 -34.01 -1.30
C GLU A 148 -10.01 -35.33 -1.46
N ALA A 149 -11.35 -35.29 -1.35
CA ALA A 149 -12.20 -36.46 -1.52
C ALA A 149 -12.15 -37.02 -2.96
N ASN A 150 -11.99 -36.16 -3.97
CA ASN A 150 -11.82 -36.58 -5.35
C ASN A 150 -10.45 -37.22 -5.59
N ASN A 151 -9.38 -36.66 -5.01
CA ASN A 151 -8.03 -37.21 -5.10
C ASN A 151 -7.91 -38.58 -4.41
N LEU A 152 -8.62 -38.80 -3.30
CA LEU A 152 -8.68 -40.10 -2.60
C LEU A 152 -9.43 -41.19 -3.37
N LYS A 153 -10.31 -40.82 -4.33
CA LYS A 153 -11.05 -41.78 -5.18
C LYS A 153 -10.26 -42.22 -6.42
N CYS A 154 -9.10 -41.63 -6.66
CA CYS A 154 -8.22 -41.96 -7.79
C CYS A 154 -7.14 -42.99 -7.45
N PHE A 155 -7.19 -43.62 -6.27
CA PHE A 155 -6.33 -44.73 -5.84
C PHE A 155 -7.13 -46.01 -5.61
#